data_AF-A0A8I2BWR4-F1
#
_entry.id   AF-A0A8I2BWR4-F1
#
_cell.length_a   1.000
_cell.length_b   1.000
_cell.length_c   1.000
_cell.angle_alpha   90.00
_cell.angle_beta   90.00
_cell.angle_gamma   90.00
#
_symmetry.space_group_name_H-M   'P 1'
#
loop_
_entity.id
_entity.type
_entity.pdbx_description
1 polymer ?
#
loop_
_entity_poly.entity_id
_entity_poly.type
_entity_poly.pdbx_seq_one_letter_code
_entity_poly.pdbx_strand_id
1 'polypeptide(L)'
;MVFKRIKHREGDIFVIPMHDGRFAVCQVICALYGRFKKAFSFGVLSIGQNQAYKGEKTYLPFTNYRGRFEVIFTATQNLTKGVWPIIDQRPLSEEQQQLKYFNCAGHLYCGDEYIRNLELEEYNQYTVMGVAGYELVQRYLAQYEDH
;
A
#
# COMPACT_ATOMS: atom_id res chain seq x y z
N MET A 1 29.36 8.13 2.35
CA MET A 1 28.73 6.97 1.67
C MET A 1 27.42 7.45 1.07
N VAL A 2 27.28 7.50 -0.26
CA VAL A 2 26.04 7.95 -0.91
C VAL A 2 25.12 6.73 -1.00
N PHE A 3 24.12 6.63 -0.12
CA PHE A 3 23.08 5.61 -0.25
C PHE A 3 22.32 5.89 -1.54
N LYS A 4 22.48 5.01 -2.55
CA LYS A 4 21.69 5.05 -3.78
C LYS A 4 20.24 4.76 -3.40
N ARG A 5 19.38 5.79 -3.46
CA ARG A 5 17.96 5.65 -3.16
C ARG A 5 17.32 4.75 -4.20
N ILE A 6 16.64 3.69 -3.75
CA ILE A 6 15.85 2.83 -4.62
C ILE A 6 14.62 3.62 -5.06
N LYS A 7 14.38 3.69 -6.38
CA LYS A 7 13.17 4.28 -6.95
C LYS A 7 12.15 3.16 -7.15
N HIS A 8 10.99 3.29 -6.51
CA HIS A 8 9.88 2.36 -6.67
C HIS A 8 8.89 2.87 -7.74
N ARG A 9 8.02 2.01 -8.23
CA ARG A 9 6.98 2.34 -9.21
C ARG A 9 5.74 1.51 -8.95
N GLU A 10 4.64 1.92 -9.58
CA GLU A 10 3.39 1.17 -9.55
C GLU A 10 3.63 -0.26 -10.07
N GLY A 11 3.03 -1.23 -9.38
CA GLY A 11 3.18 -2.65 -9.69
C GLY A 11 4.44 -3.30 -9.15
N ASP A 12 5.39 -2.57 -8.57
CA ASP A 12 6.52 -3.20 -7.88
C ASP A 12 6.01 -4.09 -6.75
N ILE A 13 6.55 -5.30 -6.66
CA ILE A 13 6.26 -6.25 -5.60
C ILE A 13 7.40 -6.21 -4.61
N PHE A 14 7.06 -6.02 -3.34
CA PHE A 14 8.03 -5.85 -2.26
C PHE A 14 7.63 -6.66 -1.04
N VAL A 15 8.59 -6.83 -0.13
CA VAL A 15 8.40 -7.62 1.09
C VAL A 15 8.52 -6.74 2.32
N ILE A 16 7.59 -6.92 3.26
CA ILE A 16 7.67 -6.35 4.61
C ILE A 16 8.03 -7.49 5.57
N PRO A 17 9.22 -7.44 6.20
CA PRO A 17 9.51 -8.30 7.35
C PRO A 17 8.59 -7.95 8.51
N MET A 18 7.88 -8.94 9.05
CA MET A 18 6.97 -8.78 10.19
C MET A 18 7.71 -9.01 11.51
N HIS A 19 7.16 -8.46 12.60
CA HIS A 19 7.75 -8.59 13.94
C HIS A 19 7.76 -10.03 14.47
N ASP A 20 6.84 -10.87 14.00
CA ASP A 20 6.69 -12.28 14.37
C ASP A 20 7.58 -13.22 13.53
N GLY A 21 8.44 -12.68 12.67
CA GLY A 21 9.34 -13.44 11.80
C GLY A 21 8.72 -13.87 10.46
N ARG A 22 7.43 -13.62 10.23
CA ARG A 22 6.79 -13.82 8.93
C ARG A 22 7.12 -12.68 7.97
N PHE A 23 6.61 -12.81 6.75
CA PHE A 23 6.75 -11.82 5.69
C PHE A 23 5.39 -11.52 5.08
N ALA A 24 5.17 -10.25 4.77
CA ALA A 24 4.06 -9.83 3.92
C ALA A 24 4.58 -9.52 2.52
N VAL A 25 4.03 -10.19 1.51
CA VAL A 25 4.26 -9.86 0.10
C VAL A 25 3.25 -8.80 -0.29
N CYS A 26 3.74 -7.68 -0.81
CA CYS A 26 2.94 -6.49 -1.08
C CYS A 26 3.16 -5.99 -2.50
N GLN A 27 2.20 -5.26 -3.04
CA GLN A 27 2.28 -4.64 -4.36
C GLN A 27 2.01 -3.13 -4.26
N VAL A 28 2.89 -2.32 -4.83
CA VAL A 28 2.71 -0.86 -4.91
C VAL A 28 1.52 -0.54 -5.81
N ILE A 29 0.55 0.20 -5.30
CA ILE A 29 -0.64 0.65 -6.05
C ILE A 29 -0.42 2.07 -6.58
N CYS A 30 -0.06 3.03 -5.73
CA CYS A 30 0.31 4.39 -6.13
C CYS A 30 1.74 4.70 -5.69
N ALA A 31 2.61 4.98 -6.66
CA ALA A 31 3.94 5.54 -6.41
C ALA A 31 3.86 7.08 -6.49
N LEU A 32 3.66 7.74 -5.35
CA LEU A 32 3.40 9.18 -5.30
C LEU A 32 4.74 9.95 -5.26
N TYR A 33 4.92 10.86 -6.21
CA TYR A 33 6.13 11.65 -6.39
C TYR A 33 5.88 13.16 -6.48
N GLY A 34 4.63 13.56 -6.68
CA GLY A 34 4.19 14.95 -6.76
C GLY A 34 3.73 15.50 -5.41
N ARG A 35 2.41 15.74 -5.31
CA ARG A 35 1.77 16.35 -4.14
C ARG A 35 2.03 15.55 -2.87
N PHE A 36 2.06 14.23 -3.00
CA PHE A 36 2.16 13.31 -1.86
C PHE A 36 3.50 12.57 -1.79
N LYS A 37 4.59 13.17 -2.31
CA LYS A 37 5.94 12.57 -2.48
C LYS A 37 6.59 11.83 -1.30
N LYS A 38 6.04 11.94 -0.09
CA LYS A 38 6.53 11.25 1.12
C LYS A 38 5.78 9.96 1.42
N ALA A 39 4.66 9.72 0.75
CA ALA A 39 3.81 8.57 0.93
C ALA A 39 3.73 7.75 -0.36
N PHE A 40 3.32 6.50 -0.23
CA PHE A 40 2.90 5.65 -1.32
C PHE A 40 1.77 4.76 -0.80
N SER A 41 1.04 4.11 -1.70
CA SER A 41 0.04 3.11 -1.32
C SER A 41 0.38 1.74 -1.83
N PHE A 42 -0.06 0.72 -1.10
CA PHE A 42 0.13 -0.67 -1.46
C PHE A 42 -1.03 -1.55 -0.99
N GLY A 43 -1.20 -2.69 -1.66
CA GLY A 43 -2.04 -3.80 -1.21
C GLY A 43 -1.17 -4.95 -0.74
N VAL A 44 -1.70 -5.78 0.16
CA VAL A 44 -1.02 -6.99 0.65
C VAL A 44 -1.54 -8.19 -0.11
N LEU A 45 -0.65 -8.95 -0.75
CA LEU A 45 -1.00 -10.11 -1.57
C LEU A 45 -1.06 -11.40 -0.75
N SER A 46 -0.10 -11.59 0.14
CA SER A 46 -0.03 -12.75 1.02
C SER A 46 0.81 -12.47 2.26
N ILE A 47 0.56 -13.23 3.33
CA ILE A 47 1.33 -13.22 4.57
C ILE A 47 1.73 -14.67 4.87
N GLY A 48 2.98 -14.89 5.25
CA GLY A 48 3.45 -16.22 5.65
C GLY A 48 4.97 -16.31 5.78
N GLN A 49 5.48 -17.55 5.82
CA GLN A 49 6.91 -17.80 6.00
C GLN A 49 7.74 -17.63 4.71
N ASN A 50 7.08 -17.55 3.55
CA ASN A 50 7.74 -17.42 2.26
C ASN A 50 7.63 -15.98 1.75
N GLN A 51 8.75 -15.44 1.29
CA GLN A 51 8.84 -14.10 0.69
C GLN A 51 8.49 -14.08 -0.80
N ALA A 52 8.37 -15.26 -1.43
CA ALA A 52 8.15 -15.35 -2.87
C ALA A 52 6.72 -15.00 -3.26
N TYR A 53 6.59 -14.16 -4.28
CA TYR A 53 5.34 -13.94 -4.99
C TYR A 53 4.94 -15.22 -5.76
N LYS A 54 3.67 -15.65 -5.63
CA LYS A 54 3.18 -16.89 -6.25
C LYS A 54 2.07 -16.66 -7.29
N GLY A 55 1.85 -15.41 -7.70
CA GLY A 55 0.84 -15.08 -8.69
C GLY A 55 -0.52 -14.67 -8.11
N GLU A 56 -0.57 -14.33 -6.82
CA GLU A 56 -1.76 -13.79 -6.16
C GLU A 56 -2.31 -12.56 -6.93
N LYS A 57 -3.63 -12.47 -7.05
CA LYS A 57 -4.30 -11.43 -7.83
C LYS A 57 -5.16 -10.48 -6.99
N THR A 58 -5.58 -10.94 -5.82
CA THR A 58 -6.43 -10.19 -4.89
C THR A 58 -5.63 -9.73 -3.69
N TYR A 59 -6.04 -8.61 -3.10
CA TYR A 59 -5.43 -8.12 -1.87
C TYR A 59 -6.16 -8.65 -0.63
N LEU A 60 -5.41 -8.86 0.44
CA LEU A 60 -5.95 -9.19 1.74
C LEU A 60 -6.67 -7.96 2.32
N PRO A 61 -7.92 -8.11 2.79
CA PRO A 61 -8.62 -7.03 3.47
C PRO A 61 -8.17 -6.87 4.92
N PHE A 62 -8.14 -5.64 5.40
CA PHE A 62 -7.86 -5.28 6.78
C PHE A 62 -9.03 -4.51 7.36
N THR A 63 -9.11 -4.45 8.68
CA THR A 63 -10.14 -3.67 9.37
C THR A 63 -9.52 -2.64 10.30
N ASN A 64 -10.09 -1.44 10.32
CA ASN A 64 -9.80 -0.42 11.33
C ASN A 64 -11.13 0.19 11.83
N TYR A 65 -11.05 1.25 12.63
CA TYR A 65 -12.24 1.91 13.19
C TYR A 65 -13.18 2.53 12.13
N ARG A 66 -12.73 2.70 10.89
CA ARG A 66 -13.54 3.19 9.75
C ARG A 66 -14.15 2.05 8.92
N GLY A 67 -13.85 0.80 9.25
CA GLY A 67 -14.33 -0.38 8.56
C GLY A 67 -13.24 -1.12 7.79
N ARG A 68 -13.67 -1.87 6.77
CA ARG A 68 -12.83 -2.73 5.93
C ARG A 68 -12.12 -1.92 4.85
N PHE A 69 -10.84 -2.20 4.62
CA PHE A 69 -10.02 -1.57 3.58
C PHE A 69 -8.97 -2.55 3.02
N GLU A 70 -8.49 -2.32 1.81
CA GLU A 70 -7.52 -3.21 1.13
C GLU A 70 -6.23 -2.48 0.73
N VAL A 71 -6.19 -1.15 0.92
CA VAL A 71 -5.08 -0.29 0.55
C VAL A 71 -4.52 0.39 1.78
N ILE A 72 -3.21 0.29 1.98
CA ILE A 72 -2.49 0.95 3.06
C ILE A 72 -1.64 2.07 2.45
N PHE A 73 -1.77 3.27 3.01
CA PHE A 73 -0.84 4.36 2.74
C PHE A 73 0.24 4.37 3.80
N THR A 74 1.51 4.44 3.41
CA THR A 74 2.63 4.58 4.34
C THR A 74 3.77 5.40 3.74
N ALA A 75 4.79 5.66 4.55
CA ALA A 75 5.90 6.52 4.19
C ALA A 75 6.98 5.76 3.40
N THR A 76 7.56 6.40 2.37
CA THR A 76 8.44 5.75 1.37
C THR A 76 9.83 5.34 1.87
N GLN A 77 10.20 5.67 3.12
CA GLN A 77 11.58 5.54 3.60
C GLN A 77 12.05 4.08 3.62
N ASN A 78 11.21 3.11 4.02
CA ASN A 78 11.61 1.71 4.06
C ASN A 78 11.86 1.10 2.68
N LEU A 79 11.07 1.47 1.66
CA LEU A 79 11.34 1.11 0.26
C LEU A 79 12.63 1.76 -0.25
N THR A 80 12.75 3.08 -0.09
CA THR A 80 13.89 3.84 -0.65
C THR A 80 15.23 3.47 -0.03
N LYS A 81 15.23 2.98 1.22
CA LYS A 81 16.41 2.46 1.93
C LYS A 81 16.66 0.97 1.69
N GLY A 82 15.76 0.25 1.02
CA GLY A 82 15.87 -1.18 0.80
C GLY A 82 15.61 -2.05 2.04
N VAL A 83 15.05 -1.48 3.10
CA VAL A 83 14.57 -2.23 4.27
C VAL A 83 13.40 -3.12 3.88
N TRP A 84 12.55 -2.62 2.97
CA TRP A 84 11.52 -3.40 2.29
C TRP A 84 12.01 -3.68 0.88
N PRO A 85 12.61 -4.86 0.62
CA PRO A 85 13.19 -5.17 -0.67
C PRO A 85 12.10 -5.34 -1.73
N ILE A 86 12.34 -4.76 -2.90
CA ILE A 86 11.56 -5.03 -4.11
C ILE A 86 12.10 -6.32 -4.71
N ILE A 87 11.22 -7.30 -4.92
CA ILE A 87 11.58 -8.66 -5.32
C ILE A 87 11.09 -9.02 -6.73
N ASP A 88 10.08 -8.32 -7.24
CA ASP A 88 9.48 -8.57 -8.54
C ASP A 88 8.68 -7.34 -9.00
N GLN A 89 8.06 -7.41 -10.18
CA GLN A 89 7.17 -6.38 -10.71
C GLN A 89 6.06 -7.00 -11.54
N ARG A 90 4.82 -6.55 -11.30
CA ARG A 90 3.66 -6.91 -12.11
C ARG A 90 2.76 -5.70 -12.36
N PRO A 91 2.26 -5.49 -13.58
CA PRO A 91 1.20 -4.53 -13.83
C PRO A 91 -0.02 -4.73 -12.93
N LEU A 92 -0.69 -3.64 -12.60
CA LEU A 92 -1.98 -3.66 -11.91
C LEU A 92 -3.08 -4.08 -12.87
N SER A 93 -3.96 -5.00 -12.43
CA SER A 93 -5.19 -5.32 -13.17
C SER A 93 -6.14 -4.13 -13.20
N GLU A 94 -7.16 -4.16 -14.06
CA GLU A 94 -8.17 -3.10 -14.13
C GLU A 94 -8.84 -2.84 -12.77
N GLU A 95 -9.19 -3.90 -12.03
CA GLU A 95 -9.75 -3.79 -10.67
C GLU A 95 -8.77 -3.14 -9.70
N GLN A 96 -7.50 -3.52 -9.74
CA GLN A 96 -6.47 -2.92 -8.88
C GLN A 96 -6.16 -1.47 -9.24
N GLN A 97 -6.34 -1.08 -10.50
CA GLN A 97 -6.20 0.31 -10.92
C GLN A 97 -7.28 1.21 -10.31
N GLN A 98 -8.48 0.68 -10.02
CA GLN A 98 -9.52 1.43 -9.31
C GLN A 98 -9.10 1.79 -7.88
N LEU A 99 -8.22 1.01 -7.27
CA LEU A 99 -7.67 1.28 -5.93
C LEU A 99 -6.67 2.44 -5.90
N LYS A 100 -6.35 3.03 -7.06
CA LYS A 100 -5.58 4.27 -7.16
C LYS A 100 -6.39 5.51 -6.81
N TYR A 101 -7.72 5.40 -6.80
CA TYR A 101 -8.62 6.48 -6.45
C TYR A 101 -8.80 6.54 -4.92
N PHE A 102 -8.53 7.70 -4.34
CA PHE A 102 -8.63 7.89 -2.89
C PHE A 102 -9.16 9.27 -2.51
N ASN A 103 -9.81 9.33 -1.35
CA ASN A 103 -10.26 10.56 -0.73
C ASN A 103 -9.12 11.17 0.11
N CYS A 104 -8.80 12.43 -0.15
CA CYS A 104 -7.94 13.23 0.73
C CYS A 104 -8.65 14.55 1.04
N ALA A 105 -9.07 14.71 2.30
CA ALA A 105 -9.73 15.91 2.82
C ALA A 105 -10.98 16.36 2.02
N GLY A 106 -11.80 15.40 1.54
CA GLY A 106 -13.02 15.69 0.79
C GLY A 106 -12.80 15.86 -0.72
N HIS A 107 -11.58 15.62 -1.20
CA HIS A 107 -11.25 15.65 -2.63
C HIS A 107 -10.89 14.26 -3.13
N LEU A 108 -11.31 13.95 -4.35
CA LEU A 108 -10.95 12.74 -5.07
C LEU A 108 -9.62 12.95 -5.79
N TYR A 109 -8.71 12.01 -5.58
CA TYR A 109 -7.43 11.94 -6.27
C TYR A 109 -7.27 10.61 -6.98
N CYS A 110 -6.53 10.60 -8.09
CA CYS A 110 -5.97 9.40 -8.70
C CYS A 110 -4.44 9.53 -8.68
N GLY A 111 -3.77 8.78 -7.81
CA GLY A 111 -2.34 9.00 -7.57
C GLY A 111 -2.05 10.43 -7.08
N ASP A 112 -1.22 11.19 -7.80
CA ASP A 112 -0.92 12.60 -7.48
C ASP A 112 -1.90 13.61 -8.13
N GLU A 113 -2.80 13.15 -9.00
CA GLU A 113 -3.69 14.00 -9.79
C GLU A 113 -4.99 14.30 -9.02
N TYR A 114 -5.31 15.59 -8.90
CA TYR A 114 -6.61 16.03 -8.39
C TYR A 114 -7.67 15.82 -9.47
N ILE A 115 -8.77 15.16 -9.11
CA ILE A 115 -9.87 14.90 -10.03
C ILE A 115 -11.01 15.90 -9.79
N ARG A 116 -11.57 15.92 -8.58
CA ARG A 116 -12.70 16.78 -8.20
C ARG A 116 -12.95 16.79 -6.69
N ASN A 117 -13.91 17.59 -6.25
CA ASN A 117 -14.48 17.46 -4.91
C ASN A 117 -15.42 16.25 -4.85
N LEU A 118 -15.44 15.57 -3.70
CA LEU A 118 -16.39 14.50 -3.40
C LEU A 118 -17.63 15.08 -2.74
N GLU A 119 -18.79 14.55 -3.08
CA GLU A 119 -20.00 14.75 -2.28
C GLU A 119 -19.97 13.84 -1.04
N LEU A 120 -20.71 14.20 0.01
CA LEU A 120 -20.66 13.51 1.30
C LEU A 120 -21.04 12.02 1.18
N GLU A 121 -21.98 11.69 0.29
CA GLU A 121 -22.45 10.33 0.03
C GLU A 121 -21.36 9.46 -0.61
N GLU A 122 -20.37 10.07 -1.26
CA GLU A 122 -19.28 9.39 -1.95
C GLU A 122 -18.08 9.11 -1.04
N TYR A 123 -18.04 9.68 0.17
CA TYR A 123 -16.88 9.59 1.06
C TYR A 123 -16.53 8.14 1.43
N ASN A 124 -17.54 7.28 1.55
CA ASN A 124 -17.37 5.87 1.91
C ASN A 124 -17.06 4.98 0.69
N GLN A 125 -17.13 5.52 -0.53
CA GLN A 125 -16.84 4.77 -1.77
C GLN A 125 -15.33 4.69 -2.05
N TYR A 126 -14.55 5.64 -1.52
CA TYR A 126 -13.12 5.74 -1.75
C TYR A 126 -12.33 5.54 -0.47
N THR A 127 -11.19 4.84 -0.58
CA THR A 127 -10.28 4.72 0.55
C THR A 127 -9.80 6.12 0.95
N VAL A 128 -9.84 6.43 2.25
CA VAL A 128 -9.30 7.69 2.75
C VAL A 128 -7.80 7.57 2.91
N MET A 129 -7.06 8.55 2.39
CA MET A 129 -5.62 8.64 2.57
C MET A 129 -5.27 8.93 4.04
N GLY A 130 -4.98 7.87 4.79
CA GLY A 130 -4.40 7.92 6.13
C GLY A 130 -3.01 7.29 6.14
N VAL A 131 -1.96 8.11 6.27
CA VAL A 131 -0.57 7.60 6.25
C VAL A 131 -0.28 6.87 7.56
N ALA A 132 -0.27 5.54 7.50
CA ALA A 132 0.10 4.68 8.61
C ALA A 132 1.61 4.74 8.85
N GLY A 133 2.00 4.96 10.11
CA GLY A 133 3.38 4.72 10.55
C GLY A 133 3.72 3.23 10.49
N TYR A 134 5.01 2.88 10.48
CA TYR A 134 5.46 1.49 10.31
C TYR A 134 4.92 0.53 11.38
N GLU A 135 4.82 0.98 12.63
CA GLU A 135 4.19 0.18 13.70
C GLU A 135 2.71 -0.10 13.44
N LEU A 136 1.98 0.87 12.86
CA LEU A 136 0.59 0.65 12.51
C LEU A 136 0.44 -0.31 11.33
N VAL A 137 1.35 -0.26 10.36
CA VAL A 137 1.44 -1.25 9.28
C VAL A 137 1.62 -2.65 9.88
N GLN A 138 2.56 -2.83 10.82
CA GLN A 138 2.78 -4.10 11.50
C GLN A 138 1.53 -4.60 12.22
N ARG A 139 0.80 -3.71 12.91
CA ARG A 139 -0.48 -4.06 13.55
C ARG A 139 -1.56 -4.48 12.57
N TYR A 140 -1.62 -3.90 11.37
CA TYR A 140 -2.54 -4.38 10.33
C TYR A 140 -2.15 -5.77 9.85
N LEU A 141 -0.87 -6.02 9.57
CA LEU A 141 -0.38 -7.32 9.14
C LEU A 141 -0.63 -8.43 10.18
N ALA A 142 -0.51 -8.10 11.47
CA ALA A 142 -0.79 -9.02 12.58
C ALA A 142 -2.26 -9.46 12.68
N GLN A 143 -3.20 -8.85 11.97
CA GLN A 143 -4.60 -9.33 11.94
C GLN A 143 -4.74 -10.73 11.32
N TYR A 144 -3.72 -11.18 10.59
CA TYR A 144 -3.64 -12.51 9.96
C TYR A 144 -2.73 -13.46 10.74
N GLU A 145 -2.65 -13.35 12.06
CA GLU A 145 -2.02 -14.39 12.90
C GLU A 145 -2.63 -15.76 12.61
N ASP A 146 -1.76 -16.77 12.41
CA ASP A 146 -2.18 -18.15 12.19
C ASP A 146 -2.86 -18.65 13.46
N HIS A 147 -4.13 -19.06 13.35
CA HIS A 147 -4.82 -19.87 14.35
C HIS A 147 -4.33 -21.32 14.30
#